data_AF-A0A0B8NTX0-F1
#
_entry.id   AF-A0A0B8NTX0-F1
#
_cell.length_a   1.000
_cell.length_b   1.000
_cell.length_c   1.000
_cell.angle_alpha   90.00
_cell.angle_beta   90.00
_cell.angle_gamma   90.00
#
_symmetry.space_group_name_H-M   'P 1'
#
loop_
_entity.id
_entity.type
_entity.pdbx_description
1 polymer ?
#
loop_
_entity_poly.entity_id
_entity_poly.type
_entity_poly.pdbx_seq_one_letter_code
_entity_poly.pdbx_strand_id
1 'polypeptide(L)'
;MIEYVKNGIDVEVAKNNDESVRQTVETILGRIEKEGDSVVRELSEKFDNWGPENFRLTDEQIKACVDALTDQEKEEYRLCTDSGASLCGNPKSIPARRRARNLTGRYPWS
;
A
#
# COMPACT_ATOMS: atom_id res chain seq x y z
N MET A 1 -12.96 34.44 -14.97
CA MET A 1 -11.70 34.76 -14.26
C MET A 1 -10.88 33.48 -14.32
N ILE A 2 -9.77 33.48 -15.06
CA ILE A 2 -9.03 32.24 -15.36
C ILE A 2 -8.10 31.91 -14.20
N GLU A 3 -8.14 30.62 -13.91
CA GLU A 3 -7.65 29.90 -12.75
C GLU A 3 -6.14 29.78 -12.73
N TYR A 4 -5.59 29.73 -11.52
CA TYR A 4 -4.20 29.36 -11.30
C TYR A 4 -4.02 27.87 -11.62
N VAL A 5 -3.52 27.57 -12.81
CA VAL A 5 -3.10 26.21 -13.18
C VAL A 5 -1.71 25.99 -12.59
N LYS A 6 -1.58 24.97 -11.73
CA LYS A 6 -0.31 24.52 -11.17
C LYS A 6 0.68 24.31 -12.33
N ASN A 7 1.69 25.17 -12.44
CA ASN A 7 2.74 25.00 -13.44
C ASN A 7 3.46 23.67 -13.17
N GLY A 8 3.55 22.84 -14.22
CA GLY A 8 4.30 21.58 -14.16
C GLY A 8 5.76 21.84 -13.83
N ILE A 9 6.44 20.82 -13.29
CA ILE A 9 7.88 20.86 -13.10
C ILE A 9 8.56 21.05 -14.48
N ASP A 10 9.62 21.85 -14.52
CA ASP A 10 10.40 22.06 -15.74
C ASP A 10 10.98 20.72 -16.25
N VAL A 11 11.05 20.53 -17.56
CA VAL A 11 11.46 19.25 -18.18
C VAL A 11 12.90 18.89 -17.81
N GLU A 12 13.79 19.86 -17.68
CA GLU A 12 15.17 19.62 -17.26
C GLU A 12 15.24 19.25 -15.78
N VAL A 13 14.41 19.89 -14.95
CA VAL A 13 14.28 19.56 -13.52
C VAL A 13 13.72 18.15 -13.33
N ALA A 14 12.71 17.75 -14.11
CA ALA A 14 12.19 16.37 -14.10
C ALA A 14 13.27 15.35 -14.45
N LYS A 15 14.00 15.58 -15.56
CA LYS A 15 15.06 14.67 -16.01
C LYS A 15 16.19 14.53 -14.99
N ASN A 16 16.61 15.63 -14.38
CA ASN A 16 17.66 15.60 -13.35
C ASN A 16 17.19 14.86 -12.09
N ASN A 17 15.94 15.06 -11.68
CA ASN A 17 15.34 14.31 -10.57
C ASN A 17 15.29 12.82 -10.89
N ASP A 18 14.82 12.44 -12.08
CA ASP A 18 14.76 11.04 -12.51
C ASP A 18 16.15 10.38 -12.53
N GLU A 19 17.17 11.09 -13.02
CA GLU A 19 18.56 10.60 -13.02
C GLU A 19 19.08 10.39 -11.58
N SER A 20 18.82 11.36 -10.69
CA SER A 20 19.25 11.26 -9.28
C SER A 20 18.55 10.12 -8.54
N VAL A 21 17.26 9.88 -8.81
CA VAL A 21 16.48 8.78 -8.24
C VAL A 21 17.02 7.46 -8.75
N ARG A 22 17.29 7.34 -10.06
CA ARG A 22 17.86 6.12 -10.64
C ARG A 22 19.19 5.76 -10.00
N GLN A 23 20.12 6.71 -9.94
CA GLN A 23 21.44 6.51 -9.32
C GLN A 23 21.33 6.10 -7.85
N THR A 24 20.40 6.71 -7.12
CA THR A 24 20.15 6.37 -5.70
C THR A 24 19.66 4.94 -5.56
N VAL A 25 18.66 4.54 -6.35
CA VAL A 25 18.08 3.18 -6.30
C VAL A 25 19.12 2.13 -6.72
N GLU A 26 19.86 2.37 -7.81
CA GLU A 26 20.93 1.46 -8.26
C GLU A 26 22.01 1.27 -7.19
N THR A 27 22.42 2.36 -6.53
CA THR A 27 23.38 2.31 -5.42
C THR A 27 22.83 1.50 -4.25
N ILE A 28 21.57 1.71 -3.86
CA ILE A 28 20.92 0.97 -2.79
C ILE A 28 20.85 -0.52 -3.12
N LEU A 29 20.38 -0.89 -4.32
CA LEU A 29 20.29 -2.29 -4.75
C LEU A 29 21.67 -2.96 -4.74
N GLY A 30 22.70 -2.29 -5.27
CA GLY A 30 24.07 -2.82 -5.26
C GLY A 30 24.67 -2.97 -3.85
N ARG A 31 24.21 -2.18 -2.87
CA ARG A 31 24.58 -2.35 -1.46
C ARG A 31 23.84 -3.53 -0.83
N ILE A 32 22.53 -3.65 -1.06
CA ILE A 32 21.72 -4.77 -0.56
C ILE A 32 22.25 -6.12 -1.07
N GLU A 33 22.67 -6.21 -2.34
CA GLU A 33 23.25 -7.43 -2.89
C GLU A 33 24.57 -7.86 -2.21
N LYS A 34 25.35 -6.90 -1.71
CA LYS A 34 26.68 -7.16 -1.10
C LYS A 34 26.60 -7.43 0.40
N GLU A 35 25.78 -6.65 1.09
CA GLU A 35 25.75 -6.57 2.55
C GLU A 35 24.45 -7.17 3.15
N GLY A 36 23.42 -7.39 2.33
CA GLY A 36 22.18 -8.04 2.72
C GLY A 36 21.34 -7.20 3.68
N ASP A 37 20.83 -7.86 4.73
CA ASP A 37 19.83 -7.30 5.65
C ASP A 37 20.35 -6.13 6.51
N SER A 38 21.67 -5.96 6.66
CA SER A 38 22.23 -4.81 7.38
C SER A 38 21.90 -3.48 6.69
N VAL A 39 21.88 -3.47 5.36
CA VAL A 39 21.54 -2.28 4.56
C VAL A 39 20.06 -1.97 4.67
N VAL A 40 19.21 -3.00 4.67
CA VAL A 40 17.76 -2.81 4.89
C VAL A 40 17.51 -2.12 6.24
N ARG A 41 18.26 -2.51 7.27
CA ARG A 41 18.18 -1.88 8.59
C ARG A 41 18.65 -0.43 8.61
N GLU A 42 19.82 -0.14 8.05
CA GLU A 42 20.33 1.22 7.92
C GLU A 42 19.33 2.12 7.17
N LEU A 43 18.74 1.62 6.08
CA LEU A 43 17.78 2.39 5.29
C LEU A 43 16.46 2.60 6.02
N SER A 44 15.97 1.59 6.75
CA SER A 44 14.73 1.73 7.55
C SER A 44 14.90 2.75 8.69
N GLU A 45 16.07 2.77 9.33
CA GLU A 45 16.40 3.79 10.34
C GLU A 45 16.54 5.19 9.70
N LYS A 46 17.12 5.28 8.50
CA LYS A 46 17.33 6.56 7.80
C LYS A 46 16.04 7.16 7.23
N PHE A 47 15.16 6.36 6.65
CA PHE A 47 13.98 6.84 5.93
C PHE A 47 12.70 6.80 6.76
N ASP A 48 12.49 5.71 7.50
CA ASP A 48 11.25 5.48 8.27
C ASP A 48 11.44 5.72 9.77
N ASN A 49 12.67 6.03 10.21
CA ASN A 49 13.05 6.14 11.63
C ASN A 49 12.60 4.90 12.43
N TRP A 50 12.73 3.72 11.83
CA TRP A 50 12.21 2.47 12.36
C TRP A 50 13.31 1.39 12.33
N GLY A 51 13.68 0.88 13.50
CA GLY A 51 14.77 -0.10 13.68
C GLY A 51 14.39 -1.28 14.58
N PRO A 52 13.29 -2.01 14.32
CA PRO A 52 12.85 -3.12 15.16
C PRO A 52 13.82 -4.30 15.09
N GLU A 53 14.05 -5.03 16.19
CA GLU A 53 14.98 -6.18 16.22
C GLU A 53 14.70 -7.17 15.07
N ASN A 54 13.42 -7.52 14.88
CA ASN A 54 12.94 -8.30 13.75
C ASN A 54 11.93 -7.51 12.92
N PHE A 55 12.10 -7.49 11.60
CA PHE A 55 11.13 -6.92 10.67
C PHE A 55 9.86 -7.77 10.53
N ARG A 56 9.96 -9.07 10.81
CA ARG A 56 8.81 -9.99 10.79
C ARG A 56 8.09 -9.92 12.12
N LEU A 57 6.82 -9.51 12.09
CA LEU A 57 5.94 -9.54 13.25
C LEU A 57 5.64 -10.98 13.68
N THR A 58 5.55 -11.20 14.98
CA THR A 58 5.08 -12.47 15.56
C THR A 58 3.56 -12.57 15.46
N ASP A 59 3.02 -13.80 15.52
CA ASP A 59 1.56 -14.01 15.50
C ASP A 59 0.86 -13.28 16.66
N GLU A 60 1.53 -13.14 17.80
CA GLU A 60 1.04 -12.41 18.97
C GLU A 60 0.95 -10.90 18.70
N GLN A 61 1.98 -10.33 18.06
CA GLN A 61 1.99 -8.92 17.67
C GLN A 61 0.91 -8.64 16.61
N ILE A 62 0.76 -9.54 15.64
CA ILE A 62 -0.29 -9.46 14.62
C ILE A 62 -1.66 -9.47 15.30
N LYS A 63 -1.89 -10.41 16.23
CA LYS A 63 -3.15 -10.49 16.98
C LYS A 63 -3.42 -9.23 17.78
N ALA A 64 -2.42 -8.68 18.47
CA ALA A 64 -2.56 -7.43 19.21
C ALA A 64 -2.96 -6.25 18.30
N CYS A 65 -2.38 -6.16 17.10
CA CYS A 65 -2.77 -5.15 16.10
C CYS A 65 -4.21 -5.34 15.63
N VAL A 66 -4.66 -6.58 15.42
CA VAL A 66 -6.05 -6.88 15.01
C VAL A 66 -7.03 -6.59 16.14
N ASP A 67 -6.66 -6.92 17.38
CA ASP A 67 -7.50 -6.68 18.56
C ASP A 67 -7.62 -5.19 18.88
N ALA A 68 -6.65 -4.36 18.49
CA ALA A 68 -6.71 -2.90 18.62
C ALA A 68 -7.72 -2.23 17.68
N LEU A 69 -8.18 -2.92 16.63
CA LEU A 69 -9.18 -2.39 15.70
C LEU A 69 -10.60 -2.53 16.26
N THR A 70 -11.44 -1.53 16.02
CA THR A 70 -12.87 -1.58 16.34
C THR A 70 -13.61 -2.57 15.45
N ASP A 71 -14.78 -3.03 15.89
CA ASP A 71 -15.62 -3.94 15.11
C ASP A 71 -16.08 -3.31 13.79
N GLN A 72 -16.26 -1.98 13.76
CA GLN A 72 -16.61 -1.27 12.54
C GLN A 72 -15.45 -1.28 11.53
N GLU A 73 -14.21 -0.99 11.96
CA GLU A 73 -13.03 -1.03 11.07
C GLU A 73 -12.78 -2.43 10.51
N LYS A 74 -13.01 -3.47 11.32
CA LYS A 74 -12.93 -4.87 10.89
C LYS A 74 -13.97 -5.19 9.81
N GLU A 75 -15.20 -4.72 9.98
CA GLU A 75 -16.27 -4.92 8.99
C GLU A 75 -16.01 -4.14 7.70
N GLU A 76 -15.51 -2.90 7.78
CA GLU A 76 -15.14 -2.10 6.61
C GLU A 76 -14.01 -2.77 5.80
N TYR A 77 -12.95 -3.23 6.48
CA TYR A 77 -11.88 -4.00 5.85
C TYR A 77 -12.41 -5.28 5.20
N ARG A 78 -13.28 -6.03 5.89
CA ARG A 78 -13.92 -7.22 5.36
C ARG A 78 -14.76 -6.92 4.11
N LEU A 79 -15.53 -5.83 4.09
CA LEU A 79 -16.34 -5.44 2.94
C LEU A 79 -15.46 -5.06 1.74
N CYS A 80 -14.38 -4.33 1.95
CA CYS A 80 -13.43 -3.94 0.90
C CYS A 80 -12.74 -5.18 0.30
N THR A 81 -12.24 -6.08 1.16
CA THR A 81 -11.57 -7.32 0.73
C THR A 81 -12.53 -8.28 0.03
N ASP A 82 -13.74 -8.48 0.55
CA ASP A 82 -14.78 -9.30 -0.09
C ASP A 82 -15.20 -8.75 -1.45
N SER A 83 -15.32 -7.41 -1.57
CA SER A 83 -15.67 -6.76 -2.82
C SER A 83 -14.53 -6.84 -3.83
N GLY A 84 -13.29 -6.66 -3.40
CA GLY A 84 -12.09 -6.88 -4.20
C GLY A 84 -12.03 -8.32 -4.73
N ALA A 85 -12.23 -9.31 -3.85
CA ALA A 85 -12.30 -10.73 -4.22
C ALA A 85 -13.46 -11.05 -5.18
N SER A 86 -14.59 -10.33 -5.06
CA SER A 86 -15.70 -10.45 -6.02
C SER A 86 -15.39 -9.84 -7.38
N LEU A 87 -14.49 -8.84 -7.46
CA LEU A 87 -14.09 -8.18 -8.71
C LEU A 87 -12.93 -8.90 -9.39
N CYS A 88 -11.99 -9.47 -8.64
CA CYS A 88 -10.85 -10.21 -9.17
C CYS A 88 -11.07 -11.75 -9.22
N GLY A 89 -12.14 -12.25 -8.61
CA GLY A 89 -12.48 -13.67 -8.58
C GLY A 89 -13.30 -14.12 -9.80
N ASN A 90 -13.03 -15.33 -10.28
CA ASN A 90 -13.84 -15.99 -11.29
C ASN A 90 -15.31 -16.09 -10.78
N PRO A 91 -16.32 -15.55 -11.49
CA PRO A 91 -17.69 -15.33 -10.96
C PRO A 91 -18.46 -16.60 -10.53
N LYS A 92 -17.89 -17.79 -10.73
CA LYS A 92 -18.49 -19.08 -10.33
C LYS A 92 -18.30 -19.44 -8.85
N SER A 93 -17.43 -18.76 -8.11
CA SER A 93 -17.17 -19.03 -6.68
C SER A 93 -18.00 -18.16 -5.72
N ILE A 94 -18.79 -17.19 -6.22
CA ILE A 94 -19.58 -16.30 -5.36
C ILE A 94 -20.89 -17.00 -4.94
N PRO A 95 -21.15 -17.19 -3.63
CA PRO A 95 -22.38 -17.81 -3.14
C PRO A 95 -23.60 -16.97 -3.53
N ALA A 96 -24.66 -17.65 -4.00
CA ALA A 96 -25.83 -17.03 -4.64
C ALA A 96 -26.51 -15.91 -3.82
N ARG A 97 -26.43 -15.96 -2.48
CA ARG A 97 -26.96 -14.91 -1.59
C ARG A 97 -26.33 -13.52 -1.80
N ARG A 98 -25.11 -13.42 -2.34
CA ARG A 98 -24.45 -12.13 -2.63
C ARG A 98 -24.80 -11.56 -4.02
N ARG A 99 -25.35 -12.36 -4.94
CA ARG A 99 -25.72 -11.87 -6.30
C ARG A 99 -26.84 -10.84 -6.27
N ALA A 100 -27.75 -10.93 -5.29
CA ALA A 100 -28.94 -10.08 -5.25
C ALA A 100 -28.67 -8.62 -4.83
N ARG A 101 -27.51 -8.30 -4.23
CA ARG A 101 -27.22 -6.93 -3.77
C ARG A 101 -26.54 -6.05 -4.83
N ASN A 102 -25.96 -6.65 -5.87
CA ASN A 102 -25.22 -5.92 -6.91
C ASN A 102 -26.08 -5.49 -8.12
N LEU A 103 -27.37 -5.84 -8.17
CA LEU A 103 -28.25 -5.48 -9.30
C LEU A 103 -29.02 -4.18 -9.10
N THR A 104 -28.98 -3.56 -7.91
CA THR A 104 -29.72 -2.32 -7.63
C THR A 104 -28.85 -1.06 -7.65
N GLY A 105 -27.56 -1.15 -8.00
CA GLY A 105 -26.73 -0.01 -8.38
C GLY A 105 -26.75 1.18 -7.41
N ARG A 106 -27.02 0.94 -6.12
CA ARG A 106 -27.15 2.01 -5.12
C ARG A 106 -25.97 1.94 -4.17
N TYR A 107 -24.91 2.65 -4.51
CA TYR A 107 -23.89 3.00 -3.52
C TYR A 107 -24.52 3.98 -2.51
N PRO A 108 -24.25 3.83 -1.21
CA PRO A 108 -24.87 4.63 -0.14
C PRO A 108 -24.38 6.10 -0.06
N TRP A 109 -23.63 6.58 -1.06
CA TRP A 109 -23.13 7.96 -1.14
C TRP A 109 -23.57 8.65 -2.45
N SER A 110 -24.84 8.48 -2.82
CA SER A 110 -25.48 9.20 -3.93
C SER A 110 -26.81 9.77 -3.50
#